data_AF-A0A926BDW3-F1
#
_entry.id   AF-A0A926BDW3-F1
#
_cell.length_a   1.000
_cell.length_b   1.000
_cell.length_c   1.000
_cell.angle_alpha   90.00
_cell.angle_beta   90.00
_cell.angle_gamma   90.00
#
_symmetry.space_group_name_H-M   'P 1'
#
loop_
_entity.id
_entity.type
_entity.pdbx_description
1 polymer ?
#
loop_
_entity_poly.entity_id
_entity_poly.type
_entity_poly.pdbx_seq_one_letter_code
_entity_poly.pdbx_strand_id
1 'polypeptide(L)'
;MEDQTPNAAFFSIANLVLTAKSLSLFLVGGLAEIGGGYLMWQWMRHGKPFWYAILGAVLLIVYGVLPNFQPSPAFGRVYAAYGGIFVILSLLWAWKFDGAKPDRPDIWGAALCLIGVCIIMYYPRR
;
A
#
# COMPACT_ATOMS: atom_id res chain seq x y z
N MET A 1 6.14 13.40 -44.85
CA MET A 1 5.74 13.90 -43.52
C MET A 1 5.02 12.74 -42.86
N GLU A 2 5.79 11.88 -42.22
CA GLU A 2 5.33 10.60 -41.70
C GLU A 2 4.90 10.81 -40.24
N ASP A 3 3.67 10.42 -39.96
CA ASP A 3 2.95 10.61 -38.72
C ASP A 3 3.65 9.90 -37.55
N GLN A 4 4.32 10.66 -36.68
CA GLN A 4 4.99 10.17 -35.46
C GLN A 4 4.04 10.05 -34.24
N THR A 5 2.73 10.21 -34.40
CA THR A 5 1.78 10.26 -33.27
C THR A 5 1.23 8.93 -32.71
N PRO A 6 1.25 7.76 -33.41
CA PRO A 6 0.68 6.53 -32.85
C PRO A 6 1.42 6.01 -31.60
N ASN A 7 2.74 6.20 -31.58
CA ASN A 7 3.60 5.62 -30.55
C ASN A 7 3.50 6.35 -29.20
N ALA A 8 3.33 7.67 -29.20
CA ALA A 8 3.22 8.45 -27.96
C ALA A 8 1.90 8.17 -27.22
N ALA A 9 0.79 8.07 -27.96
CA ALA A 9 -0.52 7.77 -27.39
C ALA A 9 -0.59 6.33 -26.86
N PHE A 10 -0.06 5.36 -27.61
CA PHE A 10 0.02 3.96 -27.16
C PHE A 10 0.89 3.80 -25.91
N PHE A 11 2.04 4.47 -25.87
CA PHE A 11 2.94 4.46 -24.71
C PHE A 11 2.28 5.12 -23.48
N SER A 12 1.54 6.22 -23.68
CA SER A 12 0.78 6.89 -22.63
C SER A 12 -0.32 5.99 -22.04
N ILE A 13 -1.11 5.31 -22.88
CA ILE A 13 -2.17 4.40 -22.44
C ILE A 13 -1.58 3.20 -21.68
N ALA A 14 -0.50 2.59 -22.19
CA ALA A 14 0.17 1.47 -21.53
C ALA A 14 0.71 1.86 -20.14
N ASN A 15 1.32 3.04 -20.01
CA ASN A 15 1.79 3.56 -18.74
C ASN A 15 0.65 3.84 -17.75
N LEU A 16 -0.48 4.34 -18.25
CA LEU A 16 -1.66 4.62 -17.43
C LEU A 16 -2.27 3.31 -16.89
N VAL A 17 -2.36 2.27 -17.73
CA VAL A 17 -2.80 0.93 -17.32
C VAL A 17 -1.86 0.30 -16.28
N LEU A 18 -0.54 0.39 -16.47
CA LEU A 18 0.46 -0.11 -15.52
C LEU A 18 0.39 0.62 -14.17
N THR A 19 0.19 1.93 -14.20
CA THR A 19 0.07 2.76 -12.99
C THR A 19 -1.20 2.43 -12.23
N ALA A 20 -2.34 2.34 -12.92
CA ALA A 20 -3.61 1.95 -12.33
C ALA A 20 -3.56 0.55 -11.70
N LYS A 21 -2.96 -0.42 -12.40
CA LYS A 21 -2.71 -1.77 -11.86
C LYS A 21 -1.87 -1.70 -10.58
N SER A 22 -0.77 -0.97 -10.61
CA SER A 22 0.12 -0.87 -9.45
C SER A 22 -0.57 -0.25 -8.24
N LEU A 23 -1.32 0.83 -8.45
CA LEU A 23 -2.10 1.48 -7.40
C LEU A 23 -3.18 0.56 -6.82
N SER A 24 -3.86 -0.21 -7.68
CA SER A 24 -4.85 -1.19 -7.24
C SER A 24 -4.22 -2.28 -6.37
N LEU A 25 -3.03 -2.77 -6.72
CA LEU A 25 -2.28 -3.75 -5.93
C LEU A 25 -1.80 -3.18 -4.59
N PHE A 26 -1.41 -1.90 -4.57
CA PHE A 26 -1.08 -1.20 -3.32
C PHE A 26 -2.28 -1.12 -2.38
N LEU A 27 -3.45 -0.73 -2.91
CA LEU A 27 -4.69 -0.64 -2.13
C LEU A 27 -5.14 -1.99 -1.61
N VAL A 28 -5.25 -3.00 -2.48
CA VAL A 28 -5.68 -4.35 -2.06
C VAL A 28 -4.68 -4.96 -1.08
N GLY A 29 -3.37 -4.79 -1.32
CA GLY A 29 -2.33 -5.22 -0.40
C GLY A 29 -2.45 -4.57 0.97
N GLY A 30 -2.63 -3.25 1.01
CA GLY A 30 -2.78 -2.53 2.28
C GLY A 30 -4.05 -2.87 3.04
N LEU A 31 -5.17 -3.09 2.35
CA LEU A 31 -6.41 -3.55 2.97
C LEU A 31 -6.24 -4.96 3.57
N ALA A 32 -5.55 -5.86 2.86
CA ALA A 32 -5.28 -7.20 3.32
C ALA A 32 -4.32 -7.21 4.53
N GLU A 33 -3.26 -6.40 4.50
CA GLU A 33 -2.31 -6.32 5.61
C GLU A 33 -2.92 -5.70 6.86
N ILE A 34 -3.45 -4.48 6.73
CA ILE A 34 -3.98 -3.73 7.88
C ILE A 34 -5.25 -4.40 8.38
N GLY A 35 -6.13 -4.86 7.49
CA GLY A 35 -7.32 -5.62 7.86
C GLY A 35 -6.97 -6.95 8.53
N GLY A 36 -5.97 -7.68 8.02
CA GLY A 36 -5.49 -8.92 8.60
C GLY A 36 -4.93 -8.73 10.01
N GLY A 37 -4.06 -7.72 10.18
CA GLY A 37 -3.53 -7.31 11.47
C GLY A 37 -4.62 -6.85 12.44
N TYR A 38 -5.60 -6.09 11.95
CA TYR A 38 -6.74 -5.63 12.74
C TYR A 38 -7.59 -6.78 13.26
N LEU A 39 -7.90 -7.78 12.43
CA LEU A 39 -8.66 -8.96 12.88
C LEU A 39 -7.91 -9.76 13.94
N MET A 40 -6.59 -9.89 13.80
CA MET A 40 -5.74 -10.51 14.82
C MET A 40 -5.75 -9.70 16.12
N TRP A 41 -5.65 -8.37 16.02
CA TRP A 41 -5.76 -7.46 17.17
C TRP A 41 -7.10 -7.63 17.88
N GLN A 42 -8.21 -7.67 17.14
CA GLN A 42 -9.55 -7.85 17.67
C GLN A 42 -9.72 -9.18 18.41
N TRP A 43 -9.15 -10.28 17.90
CA TRP A 43 -9.13 -11.56 18.59
C TRP A 43 -8.31 -11.49 19.90
N MET A 44 -7.07 -11.01 19.83
CA MET A 44 -6.15 -11.05 20.98
C MET A 44 -6.47 -10.03 22.07
N ARG A 45 -6.92 -8.83 21.70
CA ARG A 45 -7.11 -7.70 22.64
C ARG A 45 -8.57 -7.50 23.07
N HIS A 46 -9.53 -7.89 22.24
CA HIS A 46 -10.96 -7.62 22.47
C HIS A 46 -11.79 -8.89 22.66
N GLY A 47 -11.16 -10.07 22.76
CA GLY A 47 -11.83 -11.34 23.05
C GLY A 47 -12.81 -11.77 21.95
N LYS A 48 -12.61 -11.31 20.70
CA LYS A 48 -13.40 -11.79 19.57
C LYS A 48 -13.22 -13.30 19.39
N PRO A 49 -14.18 -13.99 18.73
CA PRO A 49 -14.07 -15.43 18.50
C PRO A 49 -12.90 -15.80 17.60
N PHE A 50 -12.40 -17.04 17.75
CA PHE A 50 -11.18 -17.55 17.09
C PHE A 50 -11.18 -17.43 15.56
N TRP A 51 -12.34 -17.43 14.91
CA TRP A 51 -12.41 -17.27 13.45
C TRP A 51 -11.86 -15.92 12.95
N TYR A 52 -11.85 -14.88 13.80
CA TYR A 52 -11.17 -13.62 13.48
C TYR A 52 -9.66 -13.82 13.30
N ALA A 53 -9.03 -14.66 14.12
CA ALA A 53 -7.61 -14.96 14.02
C ALA A 53 -7.30 -15.72 12.71
N ILE A 54 -8.13 -16.70 12.38
CA ILE A 54 -7.98 -17.47 11.13
C ILE A 54 -8.13 -16.54 9.92
N LEU A 55 -9.19 -15.72 9.90
CA LEU A 55 -9.42 -14.80 8.79
C LEU A 55 -8.30 -13.77 8.67
N GLY A 56 -7.83 -13.24 9.80
CA GLY A 56 -6.69 -12.32 9.85
C GLY A 56 -5.41 -12.95 9.30
N ALA A 57 -5.09 -14.18 9.72
CA ALA A 57 -3.94 -14.91 9.23
C ALA A 57 -4.02 -15.20 7.72
N VAL A 58 -5.19 -15.59 7.21
CA VAL A 58 -5.40 -15.82 5.78
C VAL A 58 -5.17 -14.52 4.98
N LEU A 59 -5.70 -13.38 5.46
CA LEU A 59 -5.46 -12.09 4.80
C LEU A 59 -3.98 -11.70 4.79
N LEU A 60 -3.25 -11.96 5.87
CA LEU A 60 -1.81 -11.71 5.93
C LEU A 60 -1.01 -12.61 4.98
N ILE A 61 -1.41 -13.87 4.81
CA ILE A 61 -0.81 -14.77 3.81
C ILE A 61 -1.07 -14.25 2.39
N VAL A 62 -2.33 -13.87 2.10
CA VAL A 62 -2.70 -13.29 0.80
C VAL A 62 -1.89 -12.03 0.53
N TYR A 63 -1.76 -11.16 1.53
CA TYR A 63 -0.92 -9.98 1.45
C TYR A 63 0.53 -10.34 1.11
N GLY A 64 1.15 -11.34 1.75
CA GLY A 64 2.52 -11.77 1.45
C GLY A 64 2.74 -12.18 -0.01
N VAL A 65 1.68 -12.58 -0.73
CA VAL A 65 1.74 -12.93 -2.15
C VAL A 65 1.56 -11.70 -3.06
N LEU A 66 0.76 -10.71 -2.66
CA LEU A 66 0.35 -9.59 -3.52
C LEU A 66 1.50 -8.70 -4.05
N PRO A 67 2.50 -8.28 -3.26
CA PRO A 67 3.62 -7.47 -3.74
C PRO A 67 4.42 -8.12 -4.87
N ASN A 68 4.39 -9.45 -4.99
CA ASN A 68 5.11 -10.17 -6.06
C ASN A 68 4.51 -9.94 -7.45
N PHE A 69 3.27 -9.43 -7.55
CA PHE A 69 2.65 -9.09 -8.82
C PHE A 69 2.96 -7.67 -9.30
N GLN A 70 3.77 -6.92 -8.56
CA GLN A 70 4.12 -5.56 -8.92
C GLN A 70 5.09 -5.54 -10.11
N PRO A 71 4.90 -4.69 -11.14
CA PRO A 71 5.69 -4.74 -12.36
C PRO A 71 7.12 -4.20 -12.21
N SER A 72 7.51 -3.69 -11.03
CA SER A 72 8.85 -3.15 -10.78
C SER A 72 9.80 -4.24 -10.26
N PRO A 73 10.99 -4.41 -10.85
CA PRO A 73 11.95 -5.45 -10.45
C PRO A 73 12.68 -5.12 -9.14
N ALA A 74 12.61 -3.88 -8.64
CA ALA A 74 13.33 -3.43 -7.47
C ALA A 74 12.55 -3.73 -6.17
N PHE A 75 12.66 -4.97 -5.66
CA PHE A 75 11.99 -5.44 -4.43
C PHE A 75 11.99 -4.41 -3.29
N GLY A 76 13.18 -3.93 -2.90
CA GLY A 76 13.31 -3.01 -1.77
C GLY A 76 12.62 -1.65 -1.98
N ARG A 77 12.53 -1.17 -3.23
CA ARG A 77 11.84 0.11 -3.54
C ARG A 77 10.33 -0.07 -3.55
N VAL A 78 9.85 -1.21 -4.05
CA VAL A 78 8.43 -1.57 -4.00
C VAL A 78 7.97 -1.67 -2.55
N TYR A 79 8.73 -2.38 -1.71
CA TYR A 79 8.40 -2.51 -0.28
C TYR A 79 8.50 -1.18 0.48
N ALA A 80 9.45 -0.31 0.15
CA ALA A 80 9.50 1.03 0.72
C ALA A 80 8.25 1.85 0.36
N ALA A 81 7.77 1.77 -0.89
CA ALA A 81 6.54 2.43 -1.31
C ALA A 81 5.29 1.88 -0.59
N TYR A 82 5.21 0.56 -0.41
CA TYR A 82 4.17 -0.10 0.39
C TYR A 82 4.16 0.45 1.82
N GLY A 83 5.32 0.54 2.47
CA GLY A 83 5.46 1.10 3.81
C GLY A 83 4.88 2.51 3.93
N GLY A 84 5.15 3.40 2.97
CA GLY A 84 4.58 4.76 2.98
C GLY A 84 3.06 4.78 2.85
N ILE A 85 2.51 3.97 1.94
CA ILE A 85 1.06 3.88 1.74
C ILE A 85 0.38 3.30 2.99
N PHE A 86 1.01 2.34 3.67
CA PHE A 86 0.44 1.75 4.87
C PHE A 86 0.40 2.70 6.05
N VAL A 87 1.33 3.63 6.17
CA VAL A 87 1.26 4.65 7.23
C VAL A 87 -0.04 5.45 7.09
N ILE A 88 -0.32 5.99 5.89
CA ILE A 88 -1.57 6.73 5.64
C ILE A 88 -2.78 5.82 5.84
N LEU A 89 -2.75 4.62 5.26
CA LEU A 89 -3.89 3.71 5.29
C LEU A 89 -4.18 3.23 6.72
N SER A 90 -3.17 3.06 7.56
CA SER A 90 -3.33 2.66 8.97
C SER A 90 -4.02 3.76 9.77
N LEU A 91 -3.64 5.03 9.57
CA LEU A 91 -4.30 6.18 10.21
C LEU A 91 -5.76 6.31 9.75
N LEU A 92 -6.03 6.15 8.45
CA LEU A 92 -7.39 6.16 7.92
C LEU A 92 -8.22 4.97 8.45
N TRP A 93 -7.60 3.80 8.59
CA TRP A 93 -8.24 2.60 9.12
C TRP A 93 -8.61 2.77 10.59
N ALA A 94 -7.66 3.24 11.41
CA ALA A 94 -7.88 3.54 12.82
C ALA A 94 -8.98 4.59 12.99
N TRP A 95 -9.01 5.62 12.13
CA TRP A 95 -10.09 6.61 12.16
C TRP A 95 -11.46 5.99 11.85
N LYS A 96 -11.53 5.10 10.84
CA LYS A 96 -12.79 4.51 10.39
C LYS A 96 -13.33 3.42 11.33
N PHE A 97 -12.46 2.55 11.83
CA PHE A 97 -12.87 1.37 12.60
C PHE A 97 -12.76 1.57 14.11
N ASP A 98 -11.74 2.29 14.57
CA ASP A 98 -11.52 2.54 16.00
C ASP A 98 -11.97 3.95 16.43
N GLY A 99 -12.39 4.79 15.48
CA GLY A 99 -12.82 6.17 15.75
C GLY A 99 -11.67 7.12 16.14
N ALA A 100 -10.43 6.62 16.15
CA ALA A 100 -9.23 7.37 16.52
C ALA A 100 -8.88 8.38 15.43
N LYS A 101 -9.33 9.61 15.60
CA LYS A 101 -9.11 10.69 14.62
C LYS A 101 -7.61 11.05 14.60
N PRO A 102 -6.95 11.10 13.43
CA PRO A 102 -5.52 11.39 13.36
C PRO A 102 -5.23 12.75 13.97
N ASP A 103 -4.25 12.79 14.86
CA ASP A 103 -3.84 14.02 15.52
C ASP A 103 -2.72 14.74 14.75
N ARG A 104 -2.30 15.91 15.25
CA ARG A 104 -1.23 16.69 14.59
C ARG A 104 0.09 15.89 14.52
N PRO A 105 0.57 15.25 15.61
CA PRO A 105 1.70 14.32 15.56
C PRO A 105 1.58 13.24 14.48
N ASP A 106 0.43 12.56 14.37
CA ASP A 106 0.19 11.52 13.37
C ASP A 106 0.38 12.06 11.95
N ILE A 107 -0.14 13.25 11.68
CA ILE A 107 -0.03 13.92 10.38
C ILE A 107 1.44 14.27 10.08
N TRP A 108 2.18 14.82 11.04
CA TRP A 108 3.60 15.15 10.86
C TRP A 108 4.45 13.90 10.65
N GLY A 109 4.18 12.83 11.42
CA GLY A 109 4.84 11.54 11.26
C GLY A 109 4.57 10.92 9.89
N ALA A 110 3.30 10.91 9.46
CA ALA A 110 2.92 10.43 8.14
C ALA A 110 3.61 11.23 7.03
N ALA A 111 3.65 12.56 7.13
CA ALA A 111 4.35 13.41 6.16
C ALA A 111 5.85 13.06 6.08
N LEU A 112 6.51 12.87 7.23
CA LEU A 112 7.92 12.50 7.27
C LEU A 112 8.17 11.12 6.63
N CYS A 113 7.32 10.12 6.90
CA CYS A 113 7.40 8.81 6.26
C CYS A 113 7.27 8.92 4.73
N LEU A 114 6.33 9.73 4.24
CA LEU A 114 6.14 9.94 2.80
C LEU A 114 7.34 10.64 2.16
N ILE A 115 7.93 11.63 2.83
CA ILE A 115 9.17 12.26 2.36
C ILE A 115 10.29 11.22 2.24
N GLY A 116 10.45 10.35 3.25
CA GLY A 116 11.41 9.26 3.21
C GLY A 116 11.21 8.32 2.01
N VAL A 117 9.96 7.93 1.74
CA VAL A 117 9.62 7.11 0.56
C VAL A 117 9.94 7.84 -0.75
N CYS A 118 9.60 9.12 -0.87
CA CYS A 118 9.94 9.93 -2.04
C CYS A 118 11.46 9.96 -2.29
N ILE A 119 12.26 10.14 -1.24
CA ILE A 119 13.73 10.09 -1.34
C ILE A 119 14.18 8.71 -1.83
N ILE A 120 13.69 7.62 -1.22
CA ILE A 120 14.08 6.26 -1.63
C ILE A 120 13.71 6.00 -3.09
N MET A 121 12.54 6.43 -3.54
CA MET A 121 12.06 6.15 -4.90
C MET A 121 12.74 7.01 -5.97
N TYR A 122 12.90 8.30 -5.73
CA TYR A 122 13.27 9.28 -6.76
C TYR A 122 14.69 9.81 -6.66
N TYR A 123 15.45 9.48 -5.61
CA TYR A 123 16.83 9.92 -5.52
C TYR A 123 17.66 9.34 -6.69
N PRO A 124 18.35 10.17 -7.49
CA PRO A 124 19.11 9.74 -8.64
C PRO A 124 20.29 8.87 -8.19
N ARG A 125 20.38 7.66 -8.76
CA ARG A 125 21.44 6.70 -8.48
C ARG A 125 22.30 6.58 -9.73
N ARG A 126 23.60 6.69 -9.56
CA ARG A 126 24.59 6.40 -10.59
C ARG A 126 24.69 4.90 -10.83
#